data_AF-A0A8T7BEK3-F1
#
_entry.id   AF-A0A8T7BEK3-F1
#
_cell.length_a   1.000
_cell.length_b   1.000
_cell.length_c   1.000
_cell.angle_alpha   90.00
_cell.angle_beta   90.00
_cell.angle_gamma   90.00
#
_symmetry.space_group_name_H-M   'P 1'
#
loop_
_entity.id
_entity.type
_entity.pdbx_description
1 polymer ?
#
loop_
_entity_poly.entity_id
_entity_poly.type
_entity_poly.pdbx_seq_one_letter_code
_entity_poly.pdbx_strand_id
1 'polypeptide(L)' 'MSNEKKKDKLRAAALEYHTNEPYGKLGIHATKPLANQHDLALAYSPGVAAACEEIEKSEEQAAYMTSRGNLVA' A
#
# COMPACT_ATOMS: atom_id res chain seq x y z
N MET A 1 27.59 32.43 3.76
CA MET A 1 27.68 31.52 4.93
C MET A 1 26.32 31.03 5.47
N SER A 2 25.19 31.71 5.22
CA SER A 2 23.87 31.31 5.73
C SER A 2 23.15 30.23 4.90
N ASN A 3 23.49 30.08 3.61
CA ASN A 3 22.78 29.17 2.70
C ASN A 3 23.38 27.75 2.66
N GLU A 4 24.70 27.62 2.74
CA GLU A 4 25.36 26.31 2.82
C GLU A 4 24.99 25.55 4.10
N LYS A 5 25.00 26.24 5.25
CA LYS A 5 24.54 25.66 6.52
C LYS A 5 23.08 25.15 6.46
N LYS A 6 22.21 25.74 5.63
CA LYS A 6 20.84 25.26 5.43
C LYS A 6 20.81 24.00 4.57
N LYS A 7 21.62 23.96 3.50
CA LYS A 7 21.76 22.80 2.62
C LYS A 7 22.28 21.58 3.38
N ASP A 8 23.27 21.77 4.24
CA ASP A 8 23.85 20.69 5.05
C ASP A 8 22.85 20.12 6.06
N LYS A 9 22.07 21.00 6.71
CA LYS A 9 20.99 20.57 7.61
C LYS A 9 19.89 19.80 6.87
N LEU A 10 19.46 20.28 5.71
CA LEU A 10 18.46 19.59 4.89
C LEU A 10 18.98 18.24 4.41
N ARG A 11 20.25 18.16 4.03
CA ARG A 11 20.90 16.90 3.63
C ARG A 11 20.90 15.91 4.79
N ALA A 12 21.34 16.32 5.97
CA ALA A 12 21.35 15.45 7.15
C ALA A 12 19.95 14.94 7.48
N ALA A 13 18.95 15.84 7.50
CA ALA A 13 17.55 15.48 7.75
C ALA A 13 16.97 14.53 6.68
N ALA A 14 17.33 14.72 5.40
CA ALA A 14 16.88 13.84 4.32
C ALA A 14 17.47 12.44 4.44
N LEU A 15 18.75 12.32 4.84
CA LEU A 15 19.41 11.05 5.10
C LEU A 15 18.71 10.34 6.25
N GLU A 16 18.56 11.02 7.39
CA GLU A 16 17.86 10.50 8.57
C GLU A 16 16.43 10.05 8.23
N TYR A 17 15.68 10.87 7.49
CA TYR A 17 14.31 10.56 7.06
C TYR A 17 14.21 9.27 6.22
N HIS A 18 15.23 8.92 5.43
CA HIS A 18 15.21 7.68 4.63
C HIS A 18 15.79 6.48 5.40
N THR A 19 16.59 6.71 6.44
CA THR A 19 17.29 5.67 7.21
C THR A 19 16.64 5.34 8.54
N ASN A 20 15.69 6.14 9.03
CA ASN A 20 14.95 5.79 10.23
C ASN A 20 13.94 4.68 9.95
N GLU A 21 13.65 3.85 10.95
CA GLU A 21 12.67 2.78 10.80
C GLU A 21 11.23 3.32 10.71
N PRO A 22 10.40 2.75 9.82
CA PRO A 22 10.73 1.76 8.79
C PRO A 22 11.55 2.37 7.65
N TYR A 23 12.62 1.69 7.23
CA TYR A 23 13.54 2.17 6.19
C TYR A 23 12.81 2.41 4.86
N GLY A 24 13.20 3.49 4.18
CA GLY A 24 12.60 3.88 2.90
C GLY A 24 11.34 4.74 3.07
N LYS A 25 10.52 4.81 2.02
CA LYS A 25 9.36 5.72 1.97
C LYS A 25 8.04 5.03 1.66
N LEU A 26 8.08 3.85 1.07
CA LEU A 26 6.91 3.13 0.62
C LEU A 26 6.66 1.95 1.55
N GLY A 27 5.41 1.80 1.97
CA GLY A 27 4.91 0.65 2.73
C GLY A 27 3.58 0.19 2.13
N ILE A 28 3.29 -1.11 2.29
CA ILE A 28 2.00 -1.71 1.87
C ILE A 28 1.24 -2.07 3.14
N HIS A 29 -0.03 -1.65 3.21
CA HIS A 29 -0.90 -1.92 4.33
C HIS A 29 -2.26 -2.44 3.85
N ALA A 30 -2.83 -3.37 4.59
CA ALA A 30 -4.17 -3.87 4.31
C ALA A 30 -5.23 -2.78 4.55
N THR A 31 -6.21 -2.65 3.65
CA THR A 31 -7.30 -1.69 3.76
C THR A 31 -8.54 -2.26 4.46
N LYS A 32 -8.57 -3.58 4.68
CA LYS A 32 -9.64 -4.32 5.36
C LYS A 32 -9.05 -5.06 6.58
N PRO A 33 -9.84 -5.29 7.65
CA PRO A 33 -9.40 -6.08 8.79
C PRO A 33 -8.94 -7.48 8.39
N LEU A 34 -7.91 -7.99 9.08
CA LEU A 34 -7.36 -9.34 8.94
C LEU A 34 -7.09 -9.94 10.34
N ALA A 35 -7.99 -9.70 11.30
CA ALA A 35 -7.73 -9.91 12.72
C ALA A 35 -8.08 -11.33 13.21
N ASN A 36 -8.92 -12.06 12.48
CA ASN A 36 -9.46 -13.35 12.91
C ASN A 36 -9.69 -14.31 11.73
N GLN A 37 -10.10 -15.55 12.03
CA GLN A 37 -10.33 -16.58 11.01
C GLN A 37 -11.41 -16.21 10.00
N HIS A 38 -12.47 -15.53 10.43
CA HIS A 38 -13.54 -15.07 9.55
C HIS A 38 -13.01 -14.02 8.56
N ASP A 39 -12.25 -13.03 9.03
CA ASP A 39 -11.62 -12.02 8.18
C ASP A 39 -10.69 -12.67 7.13
N LEU A 40 -9.89 -13.66 7.56
CA LEU A 40 -9.00 -14.40 6.67
C LEU A 40 -9.77 -15.23 5.63
N ALA A 41 -10.87 -15.86 6.02
CA ALA A 41 -11.73 -16.62 5.11
C ALA A 41 -12.42 -15.72 4.06
N LEU A 42 -12.64 -14.43 4.37
CA LEU A 42 -13.13 -13.44 3.41
C LEU A 42 -12.02 -12.93 2.48
N ALA A 43 -10.84 -12.68 3.02
CA ALA A 43 -9.71 -12.12 2.26
C ALA A 43 -9.01 -13.15 1.35
N TYR A 44 -9.08 -14.43 1.69
CA TYR A 44 -8.47 -15.55 0.96
C TYR A 44 -9.51 -16.65 0.69
N SER A 45 -9.07 -17.87 0.44
CA SER A 45 -9.96 -19.01 0.26
C SER A 45 -10.78 -19.28 1.52
N PRO A 46 -12.10 -19.56 1.41
CA PRO A 46 -12.87 -19.66 0.16
C PRO A 46 -13.45 -18.32 -0.35
N GLY A 47 -13.52 -17.26 0.45
CA GLY A 47 -14.27 -16.04 0.16
C GLY A 47 -13.78 -15.23 -1.05
N VAL A 48 -12.47 -15.23 -1.32
CA VAL A 48 -11.88 -14.50 -2.47
C VAL A 48 -12.44 -14.96 -3.82
N ALA A 49 -12.95 -16.19 -3.92
CA ALA A 49 -13.52 -16.74 -5.14
C ALA A 49 -14.67 -15.88 -5.68
N ALA A 50 -15.52 -15.31 -4.81
CA ALA A 50 -16.63 -14.47 -5.22
C ALA A 50 -16.15 -13.22 -5.98
N ALA A 51 -15.06 -12.58 -5.53
CA ALA A 51 -14.47 -11.45 -6.25
C ALA A 51 -13.88 -11.88 -7.60
N CYS A 52 -13.27 -13.06 -7.68
CA CYS A 52 -12.75 -13.61 -8.94
C CYS A 52 -13.87 -13.90 -9.95
N GLU A 53 -14.97 -14.52 -9.53
CA GLU A 53 -16.13 -14.83 -10.38
C GLU A 53 -16.80 -13.56 -10.92
N GLU A 54 -16.89 -12.49 -10.13
CA GLU A 54 -17.43 -11.21 -10.62
C GLU A 54 -16.51 -10.54 -11.66
N ILE A 55 -15.20 -10.66 -11.50
CA ILE A 55 -14.23 -10.15 -12.47
C ILE A 55 -14.25 -10.99 -13.76
N GLU A 56 -14.45 -12.30 -13.66
CA GLU A 56 -14.63 -13.19 -14.82
C GLU A 56 -15.86 -12.78 -15.65
N LYS A 57 -16.98 -12.47 -14.98
CA LYS A 57 -18.22 -12.04 -15.64
C LYS A 57 -18.08 -10.68 -16.32
N SER A 58 -17.30 -9.76 -15.75
CA SER A 58 -17.09 -8.40 -16.26
C SER A 58 -15.71 -7.87 -15.84
N GLU A 59 -14.83 -7.66 -16.82
CA GLU A 59 -13.46 -7.20 -16.57
C GLU A 59 -13.42 -5.82 -15.89
N GLU A 60 -14.45 -4.99 -16.07
CA GLU A 60 -14.59 -3.68 -15.44
C GLU A 60 -14.63 -3.78 -13.91
N GLN A 61 -15.12 -4.91 -13.37
CA GLN A 61 -15.17 -5.15 -11.93
C GLN A 61 -13.79 -5.16 -11.27
N ALA A 62 -12.73 -5.42 -12.04
CA ALA A 62 -11.37 -5.37 -11.53
C ALA A 62 -11.01 -3.98 -10.95
N ALA A 63 -11.62 -2.89 -11.46
CA ALA A 63 -11.38 -1.55 -10.94
C ALA A 63 -12.02 -1.33 -9.55
N TYR A 64 -13.09 -2.06 -9.23
CA TYR A 64 -13.86 -1.90 -7.99
C TYR A 64 -13.48 -2.93 -6.91
N MET A 65 -13.14 -4.16 -7.34
CA MET A 65 -12.87 -5.29 -6.46
C MET A 65 -11.38 -5.47 -6.13
N THR A 66 -10.50 -4.63 -6.70
CA THR A 66 -9.06 -4.67 -6.46
C THR A 66 -8.49 -3.27 -6.24
N SER A 67 -7.19 -3.15 -5.95
CA SER A 67 -6.51 -1.85 -5.87
C SER A 67 -6.36 -1.15 -7.23
N ARG A 68 -6.67 -1.80 -8.36
CA ARG A 68 -6.42 -1.31 -9.73
C ARG A 68 -7.03 0.08 -9.99
N GLY A 69 -8.22 0.36 -9.48
CA GLY A 69 -8.90 1.64 -9.72
C GLY A 69 -8.18 2.87 -9.16
N ASN A 70 -7.23 2.68 -8.23
CA ASN A 70 -6.49 3.77 -7.58
C ASN A 70 -4.96 3.54 -7.60
N LEU A 71 -4.47 2.52 -8.29
CA LEU A 71 -3.04 2.22 -8.39
C LEU A 71 -2.42 2.98 -9.58
N VAL A 72 -1.42 3.83 -9.32
CA VAL A 72 -0.62 4.55 -10.34
C VAL A 72 0.82 4.06 -10.25
N ALA A 73 1.39 3.66 -11.39
CA ALA A 73 2.76 3.14 -11.51
C ALA A 73 3.76 4.21 -11.95
#